data_AF-A0A970C608-F1
#
_entry.id   AF-A0A970C608-F1
#
_cell.length_a   1.000
_cell.length_b   1.000
_cell.length_c   1.000
_cell.angle_alpha   90.00
_cell.angle_beta   90.00
_cell.angle_gamma   90.00
#
_symmetry.space_group_name_H-M   'P 1'
#
loop_
_entity.id
_entity.type
_entity.pdbx_description
1 polymer ?
#
loop_
_entity_poly.entity_id
_entity_poly.type
_entity_poly.pdbx_seq_one_letter_code
_entity_poly.pdbx_strand_id
1 'polypeptide(L)'
;MDDSSTRVIRPEPHSDVEAVPCVLFEDDHILVVNKPPGWNTHAPSPYAGEGIYDWLRNRAPRWSNLSIIHRLDKETSGILIFGKTRLANCSLTAQFEKRTVLKKYLFLSDRPGPQSSLLVRTAIVREGARFVCRPVGDRTQVAETRFRSLGSVGRFSLVQAEPLTGKTHQVRVHAAHAGFPVLGDKLYGGGRAPRVCLHATSLTLHHPETGARLCFKSEPDWDTEPALALRTAMIDPNQTNAFRVIHGASDNYPGWFVDKLGAFLFSQKELPLSQTERHKLEALSTQFKCRGVYHQQLLKHTQSPDRSSVSAAVVAGHGAENRETHIRENSVSYLLRFGTGCSVGLFLDQRDNRRRILRNHVTADFPVFERPPAEMNVLNLFAYTCAFSVCAALTGAHTVSVDLSRKHLEWGQTNFRLNGLDARQHEFMVGDAFDWLRRLRRKQRKFDLVLIDPPTFSTSKTSGVFRVERDFGRLVLETIPLIADGGVLFASCNAVGYEPQRFVQDVLGTIRQSQAECLKTHYAPQPPDFPTTSAQPAHLKSLWVRIGRST
;
A
#
# COMPACT_ATOMS: atom_id res chain seq x y z
N MET A 1 9.38 -40.67 -8.65
CA MET A 1 9.80 -41.02 -7.29
C MET A 1 9.23 -39.95 -6.39
N ASP A 2 8.09 -40.25 -5.76
CA ASP A 2 7.57 -39.43 -4.68
C ASP A 2 8.51 -39.64 -3.49
N ASP A 3 9.21 -38.57 -3.11
CA ASP A 3 10.18 -38.55 -2.01
C ASP A 3 9.40 -38.30 -0.71
N SER A 4 9.16 -39.36 0.05
CA SER A 4 8.31 -39.39 1.26
C SER A 4 8.77 -38.48 2.40
N SER A 5 9.91 -37.78 2.26
CA SER A 5 10.44 -36.80 3.21
C SER A 5 10.18 -35.33 2.85
N THR A 6 9.47 -35.01 1.75
CA THR A 6 9.17 -33.62 1.39
C THR A 6 7.91 -33.12 2.09
N ARG A 7 8.05 -32.13 2.98
CA ARG A 7 6.90 -31.46 3.59
C ARG A 7 6.31 -30.46 2.60
N VAL A 8 5.12 -30.77 2.07
CA VAL A 8 4.38 -29.86 1.18
C VAL A 8 3.57 -28.89 2.02
N ILE A 9 3.86 -27.60 1.87
CA ILE A 9 3.15 -26.52 2.56
C ILE A 9 2.22 -25.86 1.56
N ARG A 10 0.93 -25.87 1.87
CA ARG A 10 -0.13 -25.19 1.14
C ARG A 10 -0.60 -23.98 1.95
N PRO A 11 -1.19 -22.96 1.31
CA PRO A 11 -1.81 -21.86 2.04
C PRO A 11 -2.88 -22.44 2.96
N GLU A 12 -2.74 -22.25 4.27
CA GLU A 12 -3.82 -22.49 5.24
C GLU A 12 -4.33 -21.14 5.75
N PRO A 13 -5.64 -21.01 6.02
CA PRO A 13 -6.17 -19.79 6.62
C PRO A 13 -5.56 -19.60 8.02
N HIS A 14 -4.70 -18.60 8.15
CA HIS A 14 -4.11 -18.22 9.45
C HIS A 14 -5.22 -17.73 10.41
N SER A 15 -5.28 -18.30 11.61
CA SER A 15 -6.23 -17.94 12.68
C SER A 15 -5.81 -16.72 13.52
N ASP A 16 -4.65 -16.13 13.23
CA ASP A 16 -4.10 -15.04 14.02
C ASP A 16 -4.76 -13.69 13.67
N VAL A 17 -5.00 -12.89 14.72
CA VAL A 17 -5.54 -11.51 14.64
C VAL A 17 -4.60 -10.55 13.88
N GLU A 18 -3.42 -11.00 13.44
CA GLU A 18 -2.46 -10.22 12.64
C GLU A 18 -2.13 -10.87 11.28
N ALA A 19 -2.96 -11.82 10.82
CA ALA A 19 -2.77 -12.50 9.54
C ALA A 19 -2.78 -11.51 8.37
N VAL A 20 -1.67 -11.46 7.63
CA VAL A 20 -1.61 -10.76 6.35
C VAL A 20 -1.99 -11.77 5.26
N PRO A 21 -3.02 -11.50 4.42
CA PRO A 21 -3.56 -12.51 3.50
C PRO A 21 -2.54 -13.13 2.52
N CYS A 22 -1.51 -12.40 2.14
CA CYS A 22 -0.47 -12.91 1.24
C CYS A 22 0.57 -13.81 1.91
N VAL A 23 0.60 -13.93 3.25
CA VAL A 23 1.53 -14.83 3.94
C VAL A 23 1.07 -16.26 3.77
N LEU A 24 1.98 -17.13 3.31
CA LEU A 24 1.74 -18.56 3.12
C LEU A 24 2.30 -19.39 4.26
N PHE A 25 3.42 -18.95 4.82
CA PHE A 25 4.15 -19.64 5.87
C PHE A 25 5.09 -18.67 6.58
N GLU A 26 5.17 -18.80 7.90
CA GLU A 26 6.09 -18.06 8.74
C GLU A 26 6.58 -18.96 9.88
N ASP A 27 7.89 -18.95 10.12
CA ASP A 27 8.51 -19.44 11.34
C ASP A 27 9.59 -18.45 11.80
N ASP A 28 10.47 -18.83 12.73
CA ASP A 28 11.51 -17.95 13.26
C ASP A 28 12.57 -17.54 12.22
N HIS A 29 12.73 -18.34 11.15
CA HIS A 29 13.82 -18.20 10.18
C HIS A 29 13.37 -17.68 8.82
N ILE A 30 12.19 -18.05 8.35
CA ILE A 30 11.73 -17.75 6.99
C ILE A 30 10.31 -17.18 6.98
N LEU A 31 10.07 -16.30 6.01
CA LEU A 31 8.75 -15.78 5.67
C LEU A 31 8.48 -16.05 4.18
N VAL A 32 7.41 -16.77 3.89
CA VAL A 32 6.99 -17.11 2.52
C VAL A 32 5.68 -16.42 2.23
N VAL A 33 5.62 -15.73 1.09
CA VAL A 33 4.43 -14.97 0.67
C VAL A 33 4.05 -15.28 -0.77
N ASN A 34 2.77 -15.14 -1.08
CA ASN A 34 2.24 -15.13 -2.44
C ASN A 34 2.14 -13.68 -2.94
N LYS A 35 3.12 -13.24 -3.73
CA LYS A 35 3.12 -11.88 -4.28
C LYS A 35 2.03 -11.78 -5.36
N PRO A 36 1.08 -10.84 -5.29
CA PRO A 36 0.13 -10.59 -6.38
C PRO A 36 0.84 -9.99 -7.61
N PRO A 37 0.23 -10.05 -8.80
CA PRO A 37 0.71 -9.31 -9.97
C PRO A 37 0.62 -7.80 -9.74
N GLY A 38 1.47 -7.03 -10.41
CA GLY A 38 1.46 -5.57 -10.35
C GLY A 38 2.16 -4.97 -9.12
N TRP A 39 2.54 -5.78 -8.12
CA TRP A 39 3.29 -5.32 -6.95
C TRP A 39 4.80 -5.56 -7.12
N ASN A 40 5.62 -4.53 -6.87
CA ASN A 40 7.07 -4.68 -6.87
C ASN A 40 7.55 -5.55 -5.71
N THR A 41 8.69 -6.23 -5.89
CA THR A 41 9.35 -6.91 -4.77
C THR A 41 9.87 -5.90 -3.73
N HIS A 42 10.51 -4.81 -4.17
CA HIS A 42 11.03 -3.71 -3.36
C HIS A 42 10.76 -2.39 -4.10
N ALA A 43 10.79 -1.25 -3.39
CA ALA A 43 10.61 0.07 -3.95
C ALA A 43 11.64 0.33 -5.08
N PRO A 44 11.20 0.78 -6.28
CA PRO A 44 12.07 0.93 -7.43
C PRO A 44 12.98 2.17 -7.38
N SER A 45 12.64 3.16 -6.55
CA SER A 45 13.39 4.38 -6.35
C SER A 45 13.06 4.98 -4.97
N PRO A 46 13.85 5.96 -4.47
CA PRO A 46 13.43 6.78 -3.34
C PRO A 46 12.04 7.38 -3.59
N TYR A 47 11.23 7.46 -2.54
CA TYR A 47 9.87 8.04 -2.55
C TYR A 47 8.82 7.32 -3.42
N ALA A 48 9.19 6.25 -4.12
CA ALA A 48 8.21 5.41 -4.81
C ALA A 48 7.34 4.62 -3.81
N GLY A 49 6.20 4.13 -4.28
CA GLY A 49 5.36 3.21 -3.50
C GLY A 49 6.14 1.97 -3.04
N GLU A 50 5.81 1.50 -1.85
CA GLU A 50 6.44 0.33 -1.22
C GLU A 50 6.27 -0.92 -2.09
N GLY A 51 7.36 -1.68 -2.24
CA GLY A 51 7.26 -3.08 -2.66
C GLY A 51 6.75 -3.95 -1.50
N ILE A 52 6.39 -5.19 -1.79
CA ILE A 52 5.92 -6.12 -0.75
C ILE A 52 6.95 -6.30 0.38
N TYR A 53 8.25 -6.26 0.06
CA TYR A 53 9.32 -6.29 1.06
C TYR A 53 9.25 -5.09 2.03
N ASP A 54 9.22 -3.87 1.49
CA ASP A 54 9.23 -2.63 2.30
C ASP A 54 7.95 -2.55 3.14
N TRP A 55 6.81 -2.87 2.50
CA TRP A 55 5.51 -2.88 3.15
C TRP A 55 5.44 -3.88 4.30
N LEU A 56 5.91 -5.12 4.12
CA LEU A 56 5.97 -6.12 5.20
C LEU A 56 6.91 -5.65 6.32
N ARG A 57 8.11 -5.20 6.00
CA ARG A 57 9.10 -4.76 6.99
C ARG A 57 8.58 -3.61 7.86
N ASN A 58 7.82 -2.68 7.28
CA ASN A 58 7.22 -1.56 8.00
C ASN A 58 5.92 -1.93 8.71
N ARG A 59 5.40 -3.15 8.49
CA ARG A 59 4.14 -3.59 9.09
C ARG A 59 4.38 -4.04 10.53
N ALA A 60 5.25 -4.99 10.78
CA ALA A 60 5.41 -5.57 12.12
C ALA A 60 6.88 -5.60 12.57
N PRO A 61 7.18 -5.33 13.86
CA PRO A 61 8.55 -5.43 14.38
C PRO A 61 9.21 -6.79 14.14
N ARG A 62 8.43 -7.89 14.14
CA ARG A 62 8.91 -9.25 13.81
C ARG A 62 9.45 -9.41 12.38
N TRP A 63 9.13 -8.47 11.49
CA TRP A 63 9.58 -8.43 10.10
C TRP A 63 10.63 -7.34 9.85
N SER A 64 11.15 -6.71 10.90
CA SER A 64 12.18 -5.69 10.83
C SER A 64 13.45 -6.11 10.09
N ASN A 65 13.87 -7.37 10.28
CA ASN A 65 15.11 -7.94 9.78
C ASN A 65 14.95 -8.79 8.51
N LEU A 66 13.83 -8.63 7.79
CA LEU A 66 13.62 -9.34 6.54
C LEU A 66 14.77 -9.04 5.56
N SER A 67 15.15 -10.06 4.79
CA SER A 67 16.16 -9.96 3.74
C SER A 67 15.65 -10.55 2.45
N ILE A 68 15.92 -9.85 1.35
CA ILE A 68 15.53 -10.27 0.00
C ILE A 68 16.48 -11.36 -0.48
N ILE A 69 16.00 -12.59 -0.59
CA ILE A 69 16.78 -13.74 -1.09
C ILE A 69 16.67 -13.85 -2.62
N HIS A 70 15.47 -13.62 -3.16
CA HIS A 70 15.20 -13.60 -4.59
C HIS A 70 14.10 -12.59 -4.90
N ARG A 71 13.85 -12.34 -6.19
CA ARG A 71 12.88 -11.34 -6.63
C ARG A 71 12.01 -11.90 -7.74
N LEU A 72 10.75 -11.48 -7.74
CA LEU A 72 9.85 -11.62 -8.88
C LEU A 72 9.68 -10.26 -9.56
N ASP A 73 9.52 -10.28 -10.89
CA ASP A 73 9.16 -9.09 -11.65
C ASP A 73 7.82 -8.52 -11.14
N LYS A 74 7.61 -7.20 -11.31
CA LYS A 74 6.37 -6.51 -10.89
C LYS A 74 5.11 -7.26 -11.32
N GLU A 75 5.04 -7.64 -12.60
CA GLU A 75 3.86 -8.28 -13.20
C GLU A 75 3.74 -9.79 -12.90
N THR A 76 4.82 -10.43 -12.45
CA THR A 76 4.82 -11.86 -12.13
C THR A 76 4.23 -12.07 -10.75
N SER A 77 3.26 -12.97 -10.60
CA SER A 77 2.73 -13.35 -9.29
C SER A 77 3.36 -14.65 -8.77
N GLY A 78 3.12 -14.99 -7.51
CA GLY A 78 3.51 -16.27 -6.94
C GLY A 78 4.50 -16.17 -5.79
N ILE A 79 5.11 -17.31 -5.49
CA ILE A 79 5.84 -17.54 -4.25
C ILE A 79 7.14 -16.72 -4.21
N LEU A 80 7.29 -15.97 -3.12
CA LEU A 80 8.48 -15.22 -2.75
C LEU A 80 8.89 -15.63 -1.33
N ILE A 81 10.19 -15.73 -1.06
CA ILE A 81 10.72 -16.06 0.28
C ILE A 81 11.66 -14.95 0.74
N PHE A 82 11.56 -14.63 2.02
CA PHE A 82 12.44 -13.74 2.75
C PHE A 82 13.08 -14.51 3.91
N GLY A 83 14.36 -14.22 4.19
CA GLY A 83 15.00 -14.67 5.42
C GLY A 83 14.74 -13.68 6.55
N LYS A 84 14.51 -14.18 7.76
CA LYS A 84 14.28 -13.39 8.99
C LYS A 84 15.53 -13.30 9.87
N THR A 85 16.47 -14.24 9.73
CA THR A 85 17.68 -14.30 10.56
C THR A 85 18.95 -14.39 9.71
N ARG A 86 20.10 -14.09 10.32
CA ARG A 86 21.41 -14.23 9.68
C ARG A 86 21.67 -15.67 9.19
N LEU A 87 21.31 -16.67 9.99
CA LEU A 87 21.39 -18.09 9.62
C LEU A 87 20.60 -18.37 8.34
N ALA A 88 19.34 -17.92 8.32
CA ALA A 88 18.46 -18.08 7.16
C ALA A 88 19.03 -17.41 5.90
N ASN A 89 19.53 -16.18 6.04
CA ASN A 89 20.10 -15.43 4.93
C ASN A 89 21.31 -16.14 4.33
N CYS A 90 22.25 -16.58 5.16
CA CYS A 90 23.44 -17.29 4.68
C CYS A 90 23.08 -18.61 3.99
N SER A 91 22.21 -19.42 4.62
CA SER A 91 21.81 -20.72 4.06
C SER A 91 21.03 -20.57 2.75
N LEU A 92 20.02 -19.70 2.73
CA LEU A 92 19.18 -19.52 1.54
C LEU A 92 19.98 -18.93 0.38
N THR A 93 20.81 -17.90 0.60
CA THR A 93 21.67 -17.35 -0.46
C THR A 93 22.57 -18.43 -1.05
N ALA A 94 23.23 -19.23 -0.21
CA ALA A 94 24.06 -20.35 -0.68
C ALA A 94 23.27 -21.38 -1.48
N GLN A 95 22.03 -21.70 -1.08
CA GLN A 95 21.18 -22.63 -1.81
C GLN A 95 20.79 -22.11 -3.21
N PHE A 96 20.49 -20.81 -3.34
CA PHE A 96 20.21 -20.16 -4.62
C PHE A 96 21.45 -20.08 -5.51
N GLU A 97 22.62 -19.73 -4.96
CA GLU A 97 23.90 -19.69 -5.68
C GLU A 97 24.32 -21.06 -6.20
N LYS A 98 24.20 -22.09 -5.35
CA LYS A 98 24.45 -23.51 -5.70
C LYS A 98 23.35 -24.12 -6.56
N ARG A 99 22.27 -23.38 -6.88
CA ARG A 99 21.13 -23.81 -7.71
C ARG A 99 20.43 -25.08 -7.19
N THR A 100 20.47 -25.30 -5.88
CA THR A 100 19.78 -26.42 -5.22
C THR A 100 18.28 -26.15 -5.02
N VAL A 101 17.89 -24.87 -5.08
CA VAL A 101 16.48 -24.45 -5.03
C VAL A 101 15.77 -24.77 -6.33
N LEU A 102 14.68 -25.54 -6.25
CA LEU A 102 13.85 -25.87 -7.41
C LEU A 102 12.71 -24.85 -7.52
N LYS A 103 12.66 -24.17 -8.66
CA LYS A 103 11.62 -23.17 -8.96
C LYS A 103 10.78 -23.67 -10.13
N LYS A 104 9.46 -23.66 -9.96
CA LYS A 104 8.51 -23.97 -11.04
C LYS A 104 7.58 -22.80 -11.26
N TYR A 105 7.41 -22.45 -12.51
CA TYR A 105 6.50 -21.42 -12.97
C TYR A 105 5.46 -22.04 -13.89
N LEU A 106 4.25 -21.50 -13.86
CA LEU A 106 3.22 -21.75 -14.84
C LEU A 106 2.95 -20.48 -15.62
N PHE A 107 2.68 -20.61 -16.92
CA PHE A 107 2.18 -19.52 -17.72
C PHE A 107 1.23 -19.99 -18.81
N LEU A 108 0.38 -19.07 -19.26
CA LEU A 108 -0.46 -19.26 -20.44
C LEU A 108 0.21 -18.65 -21.66
N SER A 109 0.08 -19.30 -22.82
CA SER A 109 0.46 -18.75 -24.12
C SER A 109 -0.70 -18.83 -25.10
N ASP A 110 -0.81 -17.83 -25.98
CA ASP A 110 -1.70 -17.85 -27.15
C ASP A 110 -1.12 -18.59 -28.35
N ARG A 111 0.07 -19.19 -28.20
CA ARG A 111 0.71 -20.05 -29.19
C ARG A 111 0.76 -21.50 -28.69
N PRO A 112 0.92 -22.47 -29.60
CA PRO A 112 1.20 -23.86 -29.21
C PRO A 112 2.46 -23.93 -28.35
N GLY A 113 2.37 -24.59 -27.20
CA GLY A 113 3.52 -24.91 -26.36
C GLY A 113 4.47 -25.92 -27.02
N PRO A 114 5.60 -26.24 -26.37
CA PRO A 114 6.55 -27.21 -26.92
C PRO A 114 5.95 -28.63 -26.94
N GLN A 115 6.18 -29.37 -28.02
CA GLN A 115 5.65 -30.74 -28.20
C GLN A 115 6.29 -31.76 -27.25
N SER A 116 7.56 -31.54 -26.89
CA SER A 116 8.31 -32.32 -25.91
C SER A 116 8.95 -31.39 -24.87
N SER A 117 9.66 -31.94 -23.88
CA SER A 117 10.46 -31.08 -23.01
C SER A 117 11.51 -30.34 -23.82
N LEU A 118 11.59 -29.01 -23.67
CA LEU A 118 12.49 -28.13 -24.40
C LEU A 118 13.44 -27.42 -23.43
N LEU A 119 14.75 -27.54 -23.63
CA LEU A 119 15.75 -26.76 -22.89
C LEU A 119 16.21 -25.58 -23.76
N VAL A 120 15.93 -24.35 -23.30
CA VAL A 120 16.43 -23.14 -23.94
C VAL A 120 17.66 -22.66 -23.19
N ARG A 121 18.79 -22.60 -23.90
CA ARG A 121 20.10 -22.19 -23.39
C ARG A 121 20.67 -21.05 -24.23
N THR A 122 20.67 -19.84 -23.69
CA THR A 122 21.15 -18.62 -24.38
C THR A 122 21.86 -17.69 -23.39
N ALA A 123 22.53 -16.68 -23.90
CA ALA A 123 22.90 -15.51 -23.11
C ALA A 123 21.73 -14.51 -23.13
N ILE A 124 21.39 -13.92 -21.98
CA ILE A 124 20.41 -12.83 -21.91
C ILE A 124 21.14 -11.51 -21.70
N VAL A 125 21.00 -10.60 -22.65
CA VAL A 125 21.62 -9.26 -22.61
C VAL A 125 20.55 -8.17 -22.66
N ARG A 126 20.83 -7.05 -21.99
CA ARG A 126 19.95 -5.88 -22.00
C ARG A 126 20.18 -5.08 -23.28
N GLU A 127 19.11 -4.76 -23.99
CA GLU A 127 19.10 -3.93 -25.20
C GLU A 127 18.01 -2.85 -25.04
N GLY A 128 18.44 -1.65 -24.66
CA GLY A 128 17.54 -0.55 -24.27
C GLY A 128 16.67 -0.91 -23.06
N ALA A 129 15.35 -0.89 -23.26
CA ALA A 129 14.34 -1.19 -22.23
C ALA A 129 14.00 -2.69 -22.13
N ARG A 130 14.50 -3.55 -23.02
CA ARG A 130 14.19 -4.99 -23.06
C ARG A 130 15.44 -5.85 -22.87
N PHE A 131 15.21 -7.14 -22.68
CA PHE A 131 16.25 -8.16 -22.69
C PHE A 131 16.09 -9.07 -23.91
N VAL A 132 17.18 -9.51 -24.51
CA VAL A 132 17.16 -10.37 -25.71
C VAL A 132 18.06 -11.57 -25.54
N CYS A 133 17.68 -12.68 -26.18
CA CYS A 133 18.54 -13.87 -26.30
C CYS A 133 19.65 -13.63 -27.32
N ARG A 134 20.88 -13.99 -26.97
CA ARG A 134 22.04 -14.06 -27.85
C ARG A 134 22.71 -15.43 -27.71
N PRO A 135 23.51 -15.86 -28.69
CA PRO A 135 24.35 -17.04 -28.53
C PRO A 135 25.26 -16.93 -27.30
N VAL A 136 25.54 -18.06 -26.65
CA VAL A 136 26.50 -18.12 -25.56
C VAL A 136 27.90 -17.96 -26.14
N GLY A 137 28.70 -17.06 -25.57
CA GLY A 137 30.11 -16.87 -25.90
C GLY A 137 30.95 -16.81 -24.64
N ASP A 138 32.28 -16.73 -24.77
CA ASP A 138 33.23 -16.94 -23.67
C ASP A 138 33.06 -16.00 -22.47
N ARG A 139 32.47 -14.82 -22.68
CA ARG A 139 32.25 -13.79 -21.64
C ARG A 139 30.80 -13.60 -21.23
N THR A 140 29.85 -14.35 -21.78
CA THR A 140 28.42 -14.16 -21.48
C THR A 140 27.91 -15.18 -20.46
N GLN A 141 27.18 -14.68 -19.45
CA GLN A 141 26.59 -15.55 -18.44
C GLN A 141 25.41 -16.32 -19.04
N VAL A 142 25.50 -17.64 -19.00
CA VAL A 142 24.50 -18.56 -19.51
C VAL A 142 23.19 -18.44 -18.73
N ALA A 143 22.07 -18.44 -19.44
CA ALA A 143 20.73 -18.61 -18.91
C ALA A 143 20.12 -19.91 -19.45
N GLU A 144 19.50 -20.70 -18.57
CA GLU A 144 18.89 -22.00 -18.90
C GLU A 144 17.49 -22.11 -18.31
N THR A 145 16.51 -22.40 -19.16
CA THR A 145 15.12 -22.65 -18.77
C THR A 145 14.61 -23.91 -19.45
N ARG A 146 14.09 -24.85 -18.67
CA ARG A 146 13.39 -26.02 -19.21
C ARG A 146 11.90 -25.73 -19.28
N PHE A 147 11.30 -25.99 -20.43
CA PHE A 147 9.86 -25.89 -20.66
C PHE A 147 9.23 -27.27 -20.86
N ARG A 148 7.98 -27.38 -20.43
CA ARG A 148 7.12 -28.55 -20.70
C ARG A 148 5.68 -28.09 -20.85
N SER A 149 5.00 -28.52 -21.91
CA SER A 149 3.56 -28.33 -22.04
C SER A 149 2.81 -29.22 -21.05
N LEU A 150 1.83 -28.66 -20.34
CA LEU A 150 0.96 -29.38 -19.40
C LEU A 150 -0.46 -29.60 -19.95
N GLY A 151 -0.77 -29.07 -21.13
CA GLY A 151 -2.10 -29.13 -21.73
C GLY A 151 -2.59 -27.75 -22.14
N SER A 152 -3.90 -27.53 -22.03
CA SER A 152 -4.54 -26.26 -22.38
C SER A 152 -5.51 -25.80 -21.29
N VAL A 153 -5.68 -24.48 -21.17
CA VAL A 153 -6.76 -23.84 -20.41
C VAL A 153 -7.59 -23.04 -21.41
N GLY A 154 -8.79 -23.54 -21.70
CA GLY A 154 -9.60 -23.03 -22.81
C GLY A 154 -8.82 -23.09 -24.12
N ARG A 155 -8.64 -21.94 -24.78
CA ARG A 155 -7.89 -21.81 -26.03
C ARG A 155 -6.38 -21.57 -25.87
N PHE A 156 -5.88 -21.50 -24.64
CA PHE A 156 -4.48 -21.15 -24.36
C PHE A 156 -3.68 -22.39 -23.97
N SER A 157 -2.41 -22.44 -24.37
CA SER A 157 -1.48 -23.48 -23.94
C SER A 157 -1.02 -23.21 -22.50
N LEU A 158 -1.09 -24.23 -21.63
CA LEU A 158 -0.52 -24.17 -20.29
C LEU A 158 0.90 -24.73 -20.31
N VAL A 159 1.88 -23.90 -19.97
CA VAL A 159 3.29 -24.25 -20.04
C VAL A 159 3.94 -24.13 -18.66
N GLN A 160 4.65 -25.18 -18.25
CA GLN A 160 5.53 -25.15 -17.10
C GLN A 160 6.92 -24.66 -17.52
N ALA A 161 7.51 -23.77 -16.73
CA ALA A 161 8.90 -23.34 -16.87
C ALA A 161 9.70 -23.61 -15.59
N GLU A 162 10.90 -24.17 -15.76
CA GLU A 162 11.87 -24.42 -14.70
C GLU A 162 13.15 -23.64 -15.02
N PRO A 163 13.32 -22.41 -14.48
CA PRO A 163 14.54 -21.64 -14.67
C PRO A 163 15.66 -22.22 -13.80
N LEU A 164 16.65 -22.85 -14.45
CA LEU A 164 17.82 -23.46 -13.81
C LEU A 164 18.85 -22.39 -13.38
N THR A 165 18.80 -21.23 -14.03
CA THR A 165 19.57 -20.02 -13.67
C THR A 165 18.63 -18.93 -13.14
N GLY A 166 19.20 -17.79 -12.71
CA GLY A 166 18.43 -16.62 -12.29
C GLY A 166 18.86 -15.37 -13.07
N LYS A 167 18.10 -15.00 -14.10
CA LYS A 167 18.25 -13.74 -14.85
C LYS A 167 16.95 -12.96 -14.88
N THR A 168 17.06 -11.64 -15.00
CA THR A 168 15.92 -10.74 -15.15
C THR A 168 15.09 -11.14 -16.38
N HIS A 169 13.77 -11.22 -16.21
CA HIS A 169 12.82 -11.62 -17.27
C HIS A 169 13.10 -12.99 -17.92
N GLN A 170 13.93 -13.87 -17.33
CA GLN A 170 14.44 -15.07 -18.00
C GLN A 170 13.37 -15.94 -18.65
N VAL A 171 12.33 -16.29 -17.89
CA VAL A 171 11.24 -17.14 -18.40
C VAL A 171 10.52 -16.48 -19.57
N ARG A 172 10.26 -15.17 -19.46
CA ARG A 172 9.53 -14.37 -20.45
C ARG A 172 10.32 -14.26 -21.77
N VAL A 173 11.60 -13.93 -21.68
CA VAL A 173 12.51 -13.80 -22.84
C VAL A 173 12.70 -15.14 -23.53
N HIS A 174 12.95 -16.22 -22.77
CA HIS A 174 13.15 -17.55 -23.34
C HIS A 174 11.87 -18.10 -23.98
N ALA A 175 10.70 -17.91 -23.37
CA ALA A 175 9.43 -18.35 -23.92
C ALA A 175 9.13 -17.63 -25.26
N ALA A 176 9.37 -16.32 -25.32
CA ALA A 176 9.24 -15.56 -26.56
C ALA A 176 10.25 -16.00 -27.63
N HIS A 177 11.52 -16.22 -27.24
CA HIS A 177 12.56 -16.72 -28.15
C HIS A 177 12.22 -18.09 -28.73
N ALA A 178 11.59 -18.96 -27.94
CA ALA A 178 11.15 -20.29 -28.36
C ALA A 178 9.82 -20.30 -29.14
N GLY A 179 9.20 -19.13 -29.37
CA GLY A 179 8.00 -18.98 -30.22
C GLY A 179 6.66 -19.09 -29.48
N PHE A 180 6.66 -19.16 -28.14
CA PHE A 180 5.44 -19.23 -27.32
C PHE A 180 5.47 -18.20 -26.19
N PRO A 181 5.39 -16.88 -26.51
CA PRO A 181 5.48 -15.82 -25.52
C PRO A 181 4.37 -15.93 -24.47
N VAL A 182 4.63 -15.36 -23.29
CA VAL A 182 3.67 -15.34 -22.18
C VAL A 182 2.48 -14.45 -22.53
N LEU A 183 1.26 -14.95 -22.34
CA LEU A 183 0.02 -14.21 -22.54
C LEU A 183 -0.01 -12.95 -21.66
N GLY A 184 -0.43 -11.82 -22.24
CA GLY A 184 -0.47 -10.50 -21.60
C GLY A 184 0.88 -9.78 -21.55
N ASP A 185 1.97 -10.41 -22.00
CA ASP A 185 3.29 -9.81 -22.00
C ASP A 185 3.55 -8.92 -23.22
N LYS A 186 3.17 -7.64 -23.10
CA LYS A 186 3.35 -6.63 -24.15
C LYS A 186 4.81 -6.42 -24.56
N LEU A 187 5.77 -6.65 -23.64
CA LEU A 187 7.20 -6.43 -23.91
C LEU A 187 7.80 -7.51 -24.81
N TYR A 188 7.26 -8.73 -24.72
CA TYR A 188 7.79 -9.92 -25.40
C TYR A 188 6.81 -10.55 -26.40
N GLY A 189 5.80 -9.80 -26.84
CA GLY A 189 4.94 -10.18 -27.97
C GLY A 189 3.80 -11.14 -27.62
N GLY A 190 3.43 -11.25 -26.35
CA GLY A 190 2.26 -12.02 -25.93
C GLY A 190 0.94 -11.37 -26.35
N GLY A 191 -0.05 -12.20 -26.64
CA GLY A 191 -1.42 -11.75 -26.91
C GLY A 191 -2.03 -10.93 -25.78
N ARG A 192 -3.13 -10.22 -26.06
CA ARG A 192 -3.80 -9.34 -25.10
C ARG A 192 -4.44 -10.15 -23.96
N ALA A 193 -4.13 -9.78 -22.71
CA ALA A 193 -4.80 -10.25 -21.50
C ALA A 193 -4.79 -9.15 -20.43
N PRO A 194 -5.63 -9.26 -19.37
CA PRO A 194 -5.68 -8.27 -18.28
C PRO A 194 -4.37 -8.13 -17.50
N ARG A 195 -3.49 -9.12 -17.56
CA ARG A 195 -2.21 -9.19 -16.85
C ARG A 195 -1.22 -10.09 -17.57
N VAL A 196 0.06 -10.03 -17.16
CA VAL A 196 1.03 -11.06 -17.52
C VAL A 196 0.63 -12.36 -16.81
N CYS A 197 0.25 -13.37 -17.59
CA CYS A 197 -0.15 -14.70 -17.10
C CYS A 197 1.09 -15.56 -16.79
N LEU A 198 1.95 -15.09 -15.88
CA LEU A 198 3.10 -15.82 -15.34
C LEU A 198 2.99 -15.91 -13.82
N HIS A 199 3.11 -17.13 -13.29
CA HIS A 199 2.99 -17.42 -11.86
C HIS A 199 4.13 -18.33 -11.36
N ALA A 200 4.83 -17.92 -10.30
CA ALA A 200 5.76 -18.76 -9.57
C ALA A 200 4.99 -19.74 -8.66
N THR A 201 4.59 -20.88 -9.23
CA THR A 201 3.67 -21.84 -8.60
C THR A 201 4.31 -22.67 -7.50
N SER A 202 5.62 -22.95 -7.57
CA SER A 202 6.27 -23.78 -6.57
C SER A 202 7.73 -23.41 -6.33
N LEU A 203 8.12 -23.45 -5.05
CA LEU A 203 9.47 -23.23 -4.57
C LEU A 203 9.84 -24.37 -3.62
N THR A 204 10.89 -25.12 -3.94
CA THR A 204 11.41 -26.20 -3.08
C THR A 204 12.83 -25.88 -2.64
N LEU A 205 13.10 -25.96 -1.34
CA LEU A 205 14.36 -25.63 -0.70
C LEU A 205 14.57 -26.45 0.57
N HIS A 206 15.76 -26.35 1.16
CA HIS A 206 16.05 -26.90 2.49
C HIS A 206 15.87 -25.82 3.54
N HIS A 207 15.14 -26.13 4.61
CA HIS A 207 14.94 -25.22 5.73
C HIS A 207 16.29 -24.84 6.35
N PRO A 208 16.56 -23.55 6.62
CA PRO A 208 17.90 -23.10 7.03
C PRO A 208 18.46 -23.70 8.32
N GLU A 209 17.59 -24.03 9.27
CA GLU A 209 17.98 -24.58 10.57
C GLU A 209 17.90 -26.11 10.56
N THR A 210 16.69 -26.65 10.39
CA THR A 210 16.43 -28.10 10.41
C THR A 210 16.97 -28.89 9.22
N GLY A 211 17.33 -28.25 8.10
CA GLY A 211 17.72 -28.92 6.85
C GLY A 211 16.59 -29.66 6.13
N ALA A 212 15.38 -29.68 6.69
CA ALA A 212 14.22 -30.37 6.14
C ALA A 212 13.86 -29.84 4.74
N ARG A 213 13.49 -30.73 3.83
CA ARG A 213 13.09 -30.35 2.48
C ARG A 213 11.65 -29.83 2.48
N LEU A 214 11.49 -28.53 2.21
CA LEU A 214 10.20 -27.85 2.17
C LEU A 214 9.80 -27.56 0.72
N CYS A 215 8.53 -27.78 0.39
CA CYS A 215 7.94 -27.46 -0.90
C CYS A 215 6.71 -26.57 -0.71
N PHE A 216 6.82 -25.31 -1.10
CA PHE A 216 5.71 -24.36 -1.09
C PHE A 216 4.98 -24.43 -2.43
N LYS A 217 3.65 -24.36 -2.40
CA LYS A 217 2.79 -24.35 -3.60
C LYS A 217 1.74 -23.24 -3.53
N SER A 218 1.52 -22.59 -4.67
CA SER A 218 0.47 -21.61 -4.91
C SER A 218 -0.09 -21.84 -6.30
N GLU A 219 -1.41 -21.86 -6.42
CA GLU A 219 -2.08 -21.98 -7.71
C GLU A 219 -2.22 -20.60 -8.36
N PRO A 220 -2.11 -20.52 -9.70
CA PRO A 220 -2.36 -19.28 -10.40
C PRO A 220 -3.85 -18.96 -10.42
N ASP A 221 -4.17 -17.69 -10.19
CA ASP A 221 -5.47 -17.12 -10.49
C ASP A 221 -5.33 -16.24 -11.75
N TRP A 222 -5.76 -16.80 -12.88
CA TRP A 222 -5.66 -16.14 -14.20
C TRP A 222 -6.77 -15.12 -14.42
N ASP A 223 -7.91 -15.29 -13.75
CA ASP A 223 -9.13 -14.52 -13.97
C ASP A 223 -9.19 -13.27 -13.10
N THR A 224 -8.54 -13.29 -11.93
CA THR A 224 -8.48 -12.12 -11.06
C THR A 224 -7.62 -11.01 -11.68
N GLU A 225 -8.24 -9.85 -11.84
CA GLU A 225 -7.58 -8.63 -12.29
C GLU A 225 -6.49 -8.18 -11.30
N PRO A 226 -5.35 -7.65 -11.78
CA PRO A 226 -4.26 -7.19 -10.91
C PRO A 226 -4.69 -6.19 -9.84
N ALA A 227 -5.62 -5.29 -10.20
CA ALA A 227 -6.17 -4.31 -9.30
C ALA A 227 -6.73 -4.99 -8.04
N LEU A 228 -7.56 -6.01 -8.22
CA LEU A 228 -8.20 -6.72 -7.10
C LEU A 228 -7.24 -7.70 -6.40
N ALA A 229 -6.38 -8.39 -7.15
CA ALA A 229 -5.37 -9.29 -6.59
C ALA A 229 -4.46 -8.55 -5.59
N LEU A 230 -4.09 -7.31 -5.90
CA LEU A 230 -3.28 -6.48 -5.02
C LEU A 230 -4.00 -6.22 -3.68
N ARG A 231 -5.27 -5.78 -3.71
CA ARG A 231 -6.03 -5.45 -2.49
C ARG A 231 -6.32 -6.70 -1.66
N THR A 232 -6.72 -7.80 -2.29
CA THR A 232 -7.00 -9.06 -1.59
C THR A 232 -5.76 -9.67 -0.93
N ALA A 233 -4.57 -9.42 -1.48
CA ALA A 233 -3.31 -9.86 -0.89
C ALA A 233 -2.91 -9.08 0.38
N MET A 234 -3.35 -7.82 0.54
CA MET A 234 -2.91 -6.96 1.64
C MET A 234 -3.99 -6.68 2.70
N ILE A 235 -5.27 -6.74 2.32
CA ILE A 235 -6.40 -6.32 3.15
C ILE A 235 -7.06 -7.54 3.76
N ASP A 236 -6.95 -7.67 5.08
CA ASP A 236 -7.73 -8.61 5.85
C ASP A 236 -9.18 -8.07 6.00
N PRO A 237 -10.20 -8.71 5.40
CA PRO A 237 -11.59 -8.29 5.50
C PRO A 237 -12.15 -8.33 6.93
N ASN A 238 -11.55 -9.14 7.81
CA ASN A 238 -11.93 -9.21 9.22
C ASN A 238 -11.48 -7.98 10.01
N GLN A 239 -10.50 -7.22 9.52
CA GLN A 239 -10.02 -6.00 10.16
C GLN A 239 -10.36 -4.74 9.37
N THR A 240 -10.45 -4.83 8.05
CA THR A 240 -10.63 -3.68 7.17
C THR A 240 -11.66 -3.98 6.09
N ASN A 241 -12.79 -3.26 6.12
CA ASN A 241 -13.83 -3.36 5.10
C ASN A 241 -13.98 -2.07 4.28
N ALA A 242 -13.03 -1.13 4.40
CA ALA A 242 -12.96 0.07 3.58
C ALA A 242 -11.60 0.25 2.93
N PHE A 243 -11.58 0.39 1.59
CA PHE A 243 -10.36 0.53 0.80
C PHE A 243 -10.62 0.95 -0.65
N ARG A 244 -9.57 1.40 -1.32
CA ARG A 244 -9.59 1.78 -2.74
C ARG A 244 -9.60 0.53 -3.62
N VAL A 245 -10.67 0.33 -4.38
CA VAL A 245 -10.84 -0.79 -5.32
C VAL A 245 -10.24 -0.46 -6.69
N ILE A 246 -10.57 0.71 -7.22
CA ILE A 246 -10.06 1.23 -8.52
C ILE A 246 -9.43 2.59 -8.27
N HIS A 247 -8.17 2.75 -8.68
CA HIS A 247 -7.36 3.94 -8.53
C HIS A 247 -6.92 4.53 -9.89
N GLY A 248 -7.89 4.97 -10.68
CA GLY A 248 -7.61 5.74 -11.89
C GLY A 248 -6.80 4.97 -12.94
N ALA A 249 -5.86 5.67 -13.56
CA ALA A 249 -5.05 5.11 -14.64
C ALA A 249 -4.13 3.96 -14.17
N SER A 250 -3.77 3.92 -12.88
CA SER A 250 -2.95 2.84 -12.32
C SER A 250 -3.63 1.47 -12.36
N ASP A 251 -4.97 1.44 -12.35
CA ASP A 251 -5.76 0.21 -12.49
C ASP A 251 -6.39 0.09 -13.89
N ASN A 252 -5.87 0.82 -14.89
CA ASN A 252 -6.35 0.89 -16.28
C ASN A 252 -7.71 1.58 -16.48
N TYR A 253 -8.16 2.41 -15.54
CA TYR A 253 -9.40 3.20 -15.64
C TYR A 253 -9.16 4.70 -15.42
N PRO A 254 -8.55 5.42 -16.38
CA PRO A 254 -8.18 6.83 -16.20
C PRO A 254 -9.32 7.73 -15.71
N GLY A 255 -9.06 8.47 -14.63
CA GLY A 255 -10.02 9.42 -14.04
C GLY A 255 -11.18 8.80 -13.27
N TRP A 256 -11.27 7.47 -13.16
CA TRP A 256 -12.31 6.77 -12.43
C TRP A 256 -11.76 6.18 -11.12
N PHE A 257 -12.44 6.48 -10.02
CA PHE A 257 -12.06 6.01 -8.70
C PHE A 257 -13.23 5.30 -8.04
N VAL A 258 -12.97 4.17 -7.39
CA VAL A 258 -14.00 3.39 -6.68
C VAL A 258 -13.45 2.96 -5.33
N ASP A 259 -14.17 3.29 -4.27
CA ASP A 259 -13.92 2.85 -2.91
C ASP A 259 -14.97 1.83 -2.48
N LYS A 260 -14.53 0.78 -1.79
CA LYS A 260 -15.42 -0.06 -0.99
C LYS A 260 -15.50 0.58 0.39
N LEU A 261 -16.72 0.82 0.88
CA LEU A 261 -17.00 1.48 2.16
C LEU A 261 -18.01 0.63 2.95
N GLY A 262 -17.50 -0.43 3.58
CA GLY A 262 -18.33 -1.40 4.30
C GLY A 262 -19.30 -2.10 3.34
N ALA A 263 -20.59 -1.89 3.55
CA ALA A 263 -21.65 -2.47 2.73
C ALA A 263 -21.91 -1.74 1.40
N PHE A 264 -21.16 -0.69 1.07
CA PHE A 264 -21.41 0.14 -0.11
C PHE A 264 -20.20 0.25 -1.03
N LEU A 265 -20.44 0.57 -2.29
CA LEU A 265 -19.41 1.13 -3.18
C LEU A 265 -19.63 2.62 -3.36
N PHE A 266 -18.54 3.37 -3.41
CA PHE A 266 -18.53 4.80 -3.68
C PHE A 266 -17.64 5.08 -4.89
N SER A 267 -18.28 5.49 -5.98
CA SER A 267 -17.63 5.78 -7.25
C SER A 267 -17.49 7.29 -7.45
N GLN A 268 -16.35 7.73 -7.95
CA GLN A 268 -16.08 9.12 -8.28
C GLN A 268 -15.48 9.24 -9.68
N LYS A 269 -15.95 10.18 -10.48
CA LYS A 269 -15.42 10.49 -11.82
C LYS A 269 -15.81 11.91 -12.23
N GLU A 270 -14.96 12.62 -12.98
CA GLU A 270 -15.35 13.94 -13.52
C GLU A 270 -16.42 13.84 -14.62
N LEU A 271 -16.24 12.88 -15.52
CA LEU A 271 -17.15 12.59 -16.61
C LEU A 271 -18.21 11.56 -16.18
N PRO A 272 -19.38 11.52 -16.83
CA PRO A 272 -20.35 10.45 -16.63
C PRO A 272 -19.73 9.05 -16.82
N LEU A 273 -20.24 8.07 -16.05
CA LEU A 273 -19.84 6.67 -16.21
C LEU A 273 -20.27 6.14 -17.58
N SER A 274 -19.32 5.58 -18.32
CA SER A 274 -19.56 4.79 -19.54
C SER A 274 -20.31 3.49 -19.22
N GLN A 275 -20.89 2.86 -20.23
CA GLN A 275 -21.58 1.58 -20.06
C GLN A 275 -20.68 0.49 -19.49
N THR A 276 -19.43 0.40 -19.96
CA THR A 276 -18.43 -0.55 -19.46
C THR A 276 -18.14 -0.34 -17.97
N GLU A 277 -18.02 0.91 -17.53
CA GLU A 277 -17.78 1.24 -16.11
C GLU A 277 -18.99 0.93 -15.24
N ARG A 278 -20.22 1.15 -15.75
CA ARG A 278 -21.45 0.74 -15.04
C ARG A 278 -21.51 -0.76 -14.84
N HIS A 279 -21.31 -1.56 -15.90
CA HIS A 279 -21.28 -3.02 -15.79
C HIS A 279 -20.17 -3.49 -14.83
N LYS A 280 -18.99 -2.85 -14.88
CA LYS A 280 -17.90 -3.16 -13.95
C LYS A 280 -18.28 -2.84 -12.50
N LEU A 281 -18.95 -1.72 -12.25
CA LEU A 281 -19.39 -1.30 -10.93
C LEU A 281 -20.47 -2.24 -10.37
N GLU A 282 -21.39 -2.71 -11.21
CA GLU A 282 -22.37 -3.75 -10.86
C GLU A 282 -21.70 -5.07 -10.52
N ALA A 283 -20.74 -5.53 -11.34
CA ALA A 283 -19.97 -6.74 -11.08
C ALA A 283 -19.22 -6.66 -9.75
N LEU A 284 -18.58 -5.51 -9.45
CA LEU A 284 -17.92 -5.27 -8.16
C LEU A 284 -18.93 -5.26 -7.01
N SER A 285 -20.10 -4.64 -7.19
CA SER A 285 -21.15 -4.61 -6.17
C SER A 285 -21.60 -6.02 -5.80
N THR A 286 -21.81 -6.89 -6.79
CA THR A 286 -22.16 -8.30 -6.61
C THR A 286 -21.02 -9.07 -5.94
N GLN A 287 -19.80 -8.94 -6.44
CA GLN A 287 -18.62 -9.62 -5.91
C GLN A 287 -18.39 -9.30 -4.43
N PHE A 288 -18.59 -8.04 -4.06
CA PHE A 288 -18.40 -7.56 -2.69
C PHE A 288 -19.66 -7.60 -1.82
N LYS A 289 -20.76 -8.16 -2.34
CA LYS A 289 -22.06 -8.27 -1.67
C LYS A 289 -22.53 -6.93 -1.09
N CYS A 290 -22.40 -5.86 -1.87
CA CYS A 290 -22.76 -4.51 -1.45
C CYS A 290 -24.28 -4.32 -1.49
N ARG A 291 -24.83 -3.57 -0.53
CA ARG A 291 -26.25 -3.17 -0.44
C ARG A 291 -26.63 -2.11 -1.47
N GLY A 292 -25.67 -1.27 -1.86
CA GLY A 292 -25.89 -0.20 -2.81
C GLY A 292 -24.60 0.47 -3.28
N VAL A 293 -24.76 1.29 -4.31
CA VAL A 293 -23.68 1.99 -5.00
C VAL A 293 -24.03 3.47 -5.08
N TYR A 294 -23.10 4.29 -4.62
CA TYR A 294 -23.13 5.73 -4.76
C TYR A 294 -22.17 6.17 -5.86
N HIS A 295 -22.57 7.14 -6.67
CA HIS A 295 -21.70 7.80 -7.63
C HIS A 295 -21.70 9.31 -7.40
N GLN A 296 -20.51 9.91 -7.35
CA GLN A 296 -20.30 11.34 -7.28
C GLN A 296 -19.58 11.82 -8.52
N GLN A 297 -20.24 12.68 -9.28
CA GLN A 297 -19.60 13.35 -10.40
C GLN A 297 -18.76 14.53 -9.89
N LEU A 298 -17.46 14.53 -10.15
CA LEU A 298 -16.54 15.60 -9.76
C LEU A 298 -16.67 16.75 -10.75
N LEU A 299 -17.31 17.85 -10.35
CA LEU A 299 -17.36 19.06 -11.18
C LEU A 299 -16.01 19.79 -11.05
N LYS A 300 -15.27 19.97 -12.16
CA LYS A 300 -14.05 20.79 -12.17
C LYS A 300 -14.37 22.18 -11.63
N HIS A 301 -13.49 22.67 -10.74
CA HIS A 301 -13.36 24.06 -10.27
C HIS A 301 -14.19 25.09 -11.08
N THR A 302 -15.46 25.28 -10.74
CA THR A 302 -16.03 26.61 -10.81
C THR A 302 -15.51 27.34 -9.58
N GLN A 303 -14.89 28.50 -9.79
CA GLN A 303 -14.49 29.44 -8.73
C GLN A 303 -15.73 30.06 -8.04
N SER A 304 -16.79 29.29 -7.85
CA SER A 304 -18.02 29.76 -7.23
C SER A 304 -18.02 29.33 -5.75
N PRO A 305 -18.31 30.25 -4.81
CA PRO A 305 -18.33 29.98 -3.37
C PRO A 305 -19.44 29.00 -2.95
N ASP A 306 -20.33 28.63 -3.86
CA ASP A 306 -21.46 27.74 -3.58
C ASP A 306 -21.10 26.26 -3.80
N ARG A 307 -20.45 25.66 -2.79
CA ARG A 307 -20.09 24.23 -2.74
C ARG A 307 -21.30 23.29 -2.54
N SER A 308 -22.52 23.77 -2.70
CA SER A 308 -23.76 23.09 -2.29
C SER A 308 -24.26 21.99 -3.22
N SER A 309 -23.71 21.82 -4.44
CA SER A 309 -24.34 20.98 -5.47
C SER A 309 -23.65 19.65 -5.83
N VAL A 310 -22.49 19.30 -5.24
CA VAL A 310 -21.82 18.02 -5.55
C VAL A 310 -22.27 16.92 -4.58
N SER A 311 -23.55 16.57 -4.60
CA SER A 311 -24.07 15.45 -3.78
C SER A 311 -23.95 14.13 -4.54
N ALA A 312 -23.43 13.09 -3.88
CA ALA A 312 -23.40 11.75 -4.47
C ALA A 312 -24.81 11.19 -4.63
N ALA A 313 -25.12 10.66 -5.81
CA ALA A 313 -26.40 10.02 -6.11
C ALA A 313 -26.29 8.50 -5.93
N VAL A 314 -27.38 7.86 -5.49
CA VAL A 314 -27.49 6.40 -5.54
C VAL A 314 -27.69 6.01 -7.00
N VAL A 315 -26.86 5.10 -7.51
CA VAL A 315 -26.92 4.64 -8.91
C VAL A 315 -27.32 3.18 -9.05
N ALA A 316 -27.18 2.38 -7.99
CA ALA A 316 -27.65 0.99 -7.95
C ALA A 316 -27.91 0.54 -6.51
N GLY A 317 -28.82 -0.43 -6.34
CA GLY A 317 -29.19 -0.99 -5.04
C GLY A 317 -29.92 0.00 -4.14
N HIS A 318 -29.90 -0.27 -2.84
CA HIS A 318 -30.54 0.56 -1.83
C HIS A 318 -29.51 1.52 -1.23
N GLY A 319 -29.82 2.82 -1.20
CA GLY A 319 -29.02 3.77 -0.44
C GLY A 319 -29.09 3.47 1.07
N ALA A 320 -28.11 3.96 1.83
CA ALA A 320 -28.24 4.05 3.28
C ALA A 320 -29.43 4.96 3.63
N GLU A 321 -30.34 4.48 4.47
CA GLU A 321 -31.57 5.18 4.89
C GLU A 321 -31.28 6.59 5.40
N ASN A 322 -30.20 6.76 6.16
CA ASN A 322 -29.76 8.06 6.69
C ASN A 322 -28.56 8.66 5.93
N ARG A 323 -28.18 8.09 4.77
CA ARG A 323 -26.91 8.37 4.08
C ARG A 323 -25.66 8.19 4.95
N GLU A 324 -25.77 7.45 6.05
CA GLU A 324 -24.66 7.13 6.94
C GLU A 324 -24.27 5.65 6.80
N THR A 325 -22.99 5.34 6.95
CA THR A 325 -22.51 3.96 7.03
C THR A 325 -21.36 3.87 8.01
N HIS A 326 -21.23 2.73 8.68
CA HIS A 326 -20.07 2.44 9.51
C HIS A 326 -19.10 1.55 8.73
N ILE A 327 -17.82 1.86 8.85
CA ILE A 327 -16.76 1.03 8.30
C ILE A 327 -15.80 0.63 9.41
N ARG A 328 -14.95 -0.34 9.10
CA ARG A 328 -13.85 -0.78 9.94
C ARG A 328 -12.56 -0.68 9.15
N GLU A 329 -11.53 -0.11 9.75
CA GLU A 329 -10.18 -0.02 9.21
C GLU A 329 -9.18 -0.38 10.32
N ASN A 330 -8.37 -1.41 10.10
CA ASN A 330 -7.44 -1.94 11.12
C ASN A 330 -8.13 -2.19 12.48
N SER A 331 -9.36 -2.73 12.45
CA SER A 331 -10.23 -2.94 13.61
C SER A 331 -10.76 -1.67 14.30
N VAL A 332 -10.51 -0.48 13.75
CA VAL A 332 -11.05 0.79 14.23
C VAL A 332 -12.32 1.14 13.45
N SER A 333 -13.37 1.53 14.15
CA SER A 333 -14.66 1.88 13.55
C SER A 333 -14.76 3.37 13.22
N TYR A 334 -15.30 3.69 12.05
CA TYR A 334 -15.53 5.06 11.61
C TYR A 334 -16.93 5.24 11.02
N LEU A 335 -17.56 6.37 11.35
CA LEU A 335 -18.80 6.84 10.71
C LEU A 335 -18.46 7.56 9.41
N LEU A 336 -19.09 7.16 8.32
CA LEU A 336 -19.03 7.80 7.00
C LEU A 336 -20.40 8.36 6.63
N ARG A 337 -20.42 9.48 5.90
CA ARG A 337 -21.64 10.16 5.43
C ARG A 337 -21.58 10.39 3.93
N PHE A 338 -22.57 9.90 3.21
CA PHE A 338 -22.76 10.13 1.79
C PHE A 338 -23.47 11.47 1.55
N GLY A 339 -23.03 12.21 0.52
CA GLY A 339 -23.70 13.44 0.09
C GLY A 339 -23.38 14.69 0.90
N THR A 340 -22.48 14.63 1.89
CA THR A 340 -21.95 15.83 2.59
C THR A 340 -20.72 16.38 1.85
N GLY A 341 -20.94 17.02 0.69
CA GLY A 341 -19.85 17.59 -0.12
C GLY A 341 -18.93 16.53 -0.76
N CYS A 342 -17.66 16.89 -1.00
CA CYS A 342 -16.71 16.07 -1.78
C CYS A 342 -16.01 14.93 -0.99
N SER A 343 -16.24 14.82 0.32
CA SER A 343 -15.61 13.79 1.18
C SER A 343 -16.66 13.07 2.00
N VAL A 344 -16.42 11.78 2.25
CA VAL A 344 -17.34 10.89 2.97
C VAL A 344 -17.00 10.72 4.45
N GLY A 345 -15.95 11.37 4.96
CA GLY A 345 -15.60 11.33 6.39
C GLY A 345 -14.27 10.67 6.72
N LEU A 346 -13.61 10.01 5.76
CA LEU A 346 -12.33 9.35 5.98
C LEU A 346 -11.48 9.35 4.70
N PHE A 347 -10.20 9.69 4.83
CA PHE A 347 -9.21 9.59 3.76
C PHE A 347 -8.50 8.24 3.84
N LEU A 348 -8.84 7.32 2.94
CA LEU A 348 -8.36 5.92 2.96
C LEU A 348 -6.87 5.78 2.60
N ASP A 349 -6.31 6.75 1.88
CA ASP A 349 -4.88 6.86 1.58
C ASP A 349 -4.03 7.13 2.84
N GLN A 350 -4.64 7.58 3.94
CA GLN A 350 -3.98 7.75 5.23
C GLN A 350 -4.04 6.49 6.13
N ARG A 351 -4.59 5.36 5.65
CA ARG A 351 -4.78 4.13 6.44
C ARG A 351 -3.51 3.65 7.12
N ASP A 352 -2.42 3.56 6.36
CA ASP A 352 -1.17 3.02 6.90
C ASP A 352 -0.50 4.03 7.86
N ASN A 353 -0.74 5.34 7.72
CA ASN A 353 -0.26 6.34 8.70
C ASN A 353 -1.05 6.26 10.01
N ARG A 354 -2.38 6.08 9.95
CA ARG A 354 -3.21 5.82 11.15
C ARG A 354 -2.78 4.56 11.88
N ARG A 355 -2.51 3.49 11.12
CA ARG A 355 -1.98 2.23 11.64
C ARG A 355 -0.68 2.42 12.42
N ARG A 356 0.25 3.23 11.91
CA ARG A 356 1.54 3.49 12.58
C ARG A 356 1.35 4.06 13.99
N ILE A 357 0.37 4.94 14.18
CA ILE A 357 0.02 5.44 15.52
C ILE A 357 -0.59 4.32 16.37
N LEU A 358 -1.60 3.62 15.84
CA LEU A 358 -2.31 2.56 16.56
C LEU A 358 -1.38 1.45 17.05
N ARG A 359 -0.33 1.16 16.30
CA ARG A 359 0.68 0.13 16.62
C ARG A 359 1.94 0.70 17.26
N ASN A 360 1.93 1.99 17.62
CA ASN A 360 3.05 2.72 18.21
C ASN A 360 4.38 2.58 17.45
N HIS A 361 4.34 2.60 16.11
CA HIS A 361 5.49 2.23 15.29
C HIS A 361 5.40 2.77 13.86
N VAL A 362 6.42 3.53 13.45
CA VAL A 362 6.59 4.04 12.08
C VAL A 362 7.33 3.02 11.20
N THR A 363 8.47 2.53 11.69
CA THR A 363 9.32 1.45 11.16
C THR A 363 9.91 0.68 12.32
N ALA A 364 10.50 -0.50 12.06
CA ALA A 364 11.10 -1.44 13.01
C ALA A 364 11.76 -0.82 14.26
N ASP A 365 12.49 0.24 14.02
CA ASP A 365 13.41 0.93 14.90
C ASP A 365 12.95 2.37 15.19
N PHE A 366 11.71 2.73 14.86
CA PHE A 366 11.13 4.07 14.99
C PHE A 366 9.75 3.99 15.68
N PRO A 367 9.69 3.89 17.02
CA PRO A 367 8.43 3.97 17.74
C PRO A 367 7.82 5.37 17.66
N VAL A 368 6.49 5.48 17.68
CA VAL A 368 5.81 6.79 17.70
C VAL A 368 5.99 7.45 19.07
N PHE A 369 5.83 6.67 20.13
CA PHE A 369 6.00 7.05 21.53
C PHE A 369 7.08 6.19 22.18
N GLU A 370 8.05 6.85 22.84
CA GLU A 370 9.14 6.17 23.58
C GLU A 370 8.74 5.80 25.00
N ARG A 371 7.67 6.40 25.50
CA ARG A 371 7.11 6.21 26.83
C ARG A 371 5.70 5.61 26.71
N PRO A 372 5.13 5.05 27.80
CA PRO A 372 3.80 4.45 27.77
C PRO A 372 2.77 5.42 27.18
N PRO A 373 1.95 5.02 26.19
CA PRO A 373 1.06 5.96 25.50
C PRO A 373 0.09 6.69 26.43
N ALA A 374 -0.31 6.10 27.56
CA ALA A 374 -1.15 6.74 28.58
C ALA A 374 -0.59 8.06 29.16
N GLU A 375 0.73 8.27 29.07
CA GLU A 375 1.39 9.50 29.51
C GLU A 375 1.58 10.51 28.36
N MET A 376 1.24 10.12 27.12
CA MET A 376 1.60 10.87 25.92
C MET A 376 0.52 11.88 25.54
N ASN A 377 0.95 13.02 25.02
CA ASN A 377 0.09 14.07 24.51
C ASN A 377 0.22 14.19 22.99
N VAL A 378 -0.90 14.12 22.29
CA VAL A 378 -0.97 14.22 20.82
C VAL A 378 -1.70 15.49 20.41
N LEU A 379 -1.10 16.28 19.52
CA LEU A 379 -1.75 17.41 18.85
C LEU A 379 -2.08 17.02 17.41
N ASN A 380 -3.36 17.03 17.05
CA ASN A 380 -3.84 16.78 15.70
C ASN A 380 -4.35 18.09 15.08
N LEU A 381 -3.59 18.69 14.17
CA LEU A 381 -3.99 19.89 13.44
C LEU A 381 -4.72 19.53 12.15
N PHE A 382 -5.75 20.32 11.81
CA PHE A 382 -6.64 20.03 10.67
C PHE A 382 -7.30 18.66 10.84
N ALA A 383 -7.80 18.42 12.05
CA ALA A 383 -8.19 17.11 12.52
C ALA A 383 -9.33 16.46 11.71
N TYR A 384 -10.12 17.26 10.98
CA TYR A 384 -11.29 16.81 10.24
C TYR A 384 -12.21 15.98 11.17
N THR A 385 -12.51 14.73 10.83
CA THR A 385 -13.32 13.79 11.62
C THR A 385 -12.50 13.06 12.69
N CYS A 386 -11.35 13.60 13.07
CA CYS A 386 -10.47 13.16 14.16
C CYS A 386 -9.94 11.71 14.00
N ALA A 387 -9.81 11.21 12.77
CA ALA A 387 -9.46 9.80 12.54
C ALA A 387 -8.08 9.40 13.11
N PHE A 388 -7.08 10.28 13.01
CA PHE A 388 -5.78 10.08 13.68
C PHE A 388 -5.89 10.14 15.20
N SER A 389 -6.70 11.07 15.74
CA SER A 389 -6.91 11.22 17.18
C SER A 389 -7.56 9.97 17.78
N VAL A 390 -8.51 9.34 17.08
CA VAL A 390 -9.10 8.06 17.51
C VAL A 390 -8.03 6.98 17.64
N CYS A 391 -7.13 6.84 16.65
CA CYS A 391 -6.03 5.87 16.70
C CYS A 391 -5.06 6.17 17.85
N ALA A 392 -4.75 7.44 18.10
CA ALA A 392 -3.91 7.83 19.23
C ALA A 392 -4.59 7.56 20.59
N ALA A 393 -5.88 7.87 20.71
CA ALA A 393 -6.63 7.63 21.94
C ALA A 393 -6.78 6.13 22.27
N LEU A 394 -6.91 5.28 21.25
CA LEU A 394 -6.95 3.82 21.42
C LEU A 394 -5.65 3.22 21.97
N THR A 395 -4.51 3.92 21.87
CA THR A 395 -3.28 3.48 22.55
C THR A 395 -3.25 3.90 24.03
N GLY A 396 -4.14 4.80 24.44
CA GLY A 396 -4.19 5.43 25.76
C GLY A 396 -3.79 6.90 25.77
N ALA A 397 -3.28 7.45 24.65
CA ALA A 397 -2.77 8.81 24.62
C ALA A 397 -3.86 9.88 24.73
N HIS A 398 -3.55 10.97 25.45
CA HIS A 398 -4.40 12.15 25.50
C HIS A 398 -4.28 12.93 24.18
N THR A 399 -5.41 13.38 23.62
CA THR A 399 -5.42 14.02 22.29
C THR A 399 -6.06 15.39 22.30
N VAL A 400 -5.45 16.32 21.56
CA VAL A 400 -5.97 17.65 21.26
C VAL A 400 -6.22 17.73 19.77
N SER A 401 -7.49 17.83 19.37
CA SER A 401 -7.90 17.88 17.96
C SER A 401 -8.34 19.30 17.59
N VAL A 402 -7.67 19.92 16.62
CA VAL A 402 -7.93 21.29 16.16
C VAL A 402 -8.50 21.26 14.75
N ASP A 403 -9.68 21.85 14.55
CA ASP A 403 -10.28 22.02 13.21
C ASP A 403 -11.12 23.30 13.15
N LEU A 404 -11.22 23.91 11.96
CA LEU A 404 -12.08 25.08 11.74
C LEU A 404 -13.57 24.75 11.89
N SER A 405 -13.96 23.52 11.57
CA SER A 405 -15.36 23.09 11.52
C SER A 405 -15.78 22.41 12.82
N ARG A 406 -16.67 23.07 13.56
CA ARG A 406 -17.36 22.46 14.71
C ARG A 406 -18.04 21.14 14.34
N LYS A 407 -18.72 21.09 13.18
CA LYS A 407 -19.42 19.90 12.69
C LYS A 407 -18.47 18.71 12.50
N HIS A 408 -17.24 18.94 12.03
CA HIS A 408 -16.25 17.87 11.88
C HIS A 408 -15.74 17.36 13.23
N LEU A 409 -15.53 18.25 14.21
CA LEU A 409 -15.13 17.83 15.56
C LEU A 409 -16.25 17.06 16.28
N GLU A 410 -17.52 17.46 16.12
CA GLU A 410 -18.68 16.70 16.65
C GLU A 410 -18.80 15.31 16.00
N TRP A 411 -18.50 15.21 14.70
CA TRP A 411 -18.36 13.93 14.02
C TRP A 411 -17.18 13.13 14.59
N GLY A 412 -16.04 13.76 14.84
CA GLY A 412 -14.90 13.16 15.52
C GLY A 412 -15.25 12.58 16.89
N GLN A 413 -15.98 13.31 17.72
CA GLN A 413 -16.47 12.79 19.02
C GLN A 413 -17.37 11.56 18.86
N THR A 414 -18.11 11.47 17.75
CA THR A 414 -18.89 10.27 17.42
C THR A 414 -17.99 9.10 17.07
N ASN A 415 -16.90 9.33 16.31
CA ASN A 415 -15.89 8.30 16.04
C ASN A 415 -15.20 7.83 17.33
N PHE A 416 -14.95 8.70 18.32
CA PHE A 416 -14.46 8.28 19.64
C PHE A 416 -15.43 7.30 20.32
N ARG A 417 -16.71 7.68 20.41
CA ARG A 417 -17.75 6.85 21.03
C ARG A 417 -17.93 5.49 20.34
N LEU A 418 -17.83 5.45 19.01
CA LEU A 418 -17.89 4.20 18.22
C LEU A 418 -16.80 3.19 18.59
N ASN A 419 -15.69 3.65 19.18
CA ASN A 419 -14.57 2.83 19.60
C ASN A 419 -14.47 2.68 21.12
N GLY A 420 -15.55 2.98 21.86
CA GLY A 420 -15.59 2.85 23.32
C GLY A 420 -14.77 3.90 24.08
N LEU A 421 -14.34 4.98 23.43
CA LEU A 421 -13.57 6.05 24.06
C LEU A 421 -14.50 7.13 24.63
N ASP A 422 -14.19 7.63 25.83
CA ASP A 422 -14.87 8.79 26.40
C ASP A 422 -14.29 10.10 25.82
N ALA A 423 -14.99 10.70 24.87
CA ALA A 423 -14.58 11.95 24.25
C ALA A 423 -14.35 13.11 25.25
N ARG A 424 -14.93 13.07 26.47
CA ARG A 424 -14.72 14.11 27.49
C ARG A 424 -13.31 14.10 28.08
N GLN A 425 -12.58 12.99 27.92
CA GLN A 425 -11.18 12.86 28.33
C GLN A 425 -10.22 13.47 27.29
N HIS A 426 -10.71 14.03 26.18
CA HIS A 426 -9.90 14.57 25.10
C HIS A 426 -10.36 16.00 24.74
N GLU A 427 -9.48 16.79 24.15
CA GLU A 427 -9.78 18.18 23.80
C GLU A 427 -10.16 18.32 22.32
N PHE A 428 -11.27 19.03 22.05
CA PHE A 428 -11.75 19.35 20.71
C PHE A 428 -11.83 20.88 20.54
N MET A 429 -10.88 21.45 19.81
CA MET A 429 -10.67 22.89 19.70
C MET A 429 -11.16 23.41 18.35
N VAL A 430 -12.31 24.07 18.34
CA VAL A 430 -12.82 24.77 17.15
C VAL A 430 -11.99 26.02 16.93
N GLY A 431 -11.39 26.17 15.75
CA GLY A 431 -10.73 27.41 15.34
C GLY A 431 -9.55 27.23 14.41
N ASP A 432 -8.90 28.34 14.11
CA ASP A 432 -7.74 28.39 13.23
C ASP A 432 -6.51 27.74 13.86
N ALA A 433 -5.79 26.93 13.08
CA ALA A 433 -4.62 26.20 13.56
C ALA A 433 -3.52 27.15 14.05
N PHE A 434 -3.21 28.24 13.33
CA PHE A 434 -2.16 29.18 13.74
C PHE A 434 -2.55 29.94 15.02
N ASP A 435 -3.83 30.28 15.19
CA ASP A 435 -4.31 30.89 16.43
C ASP A 435 -4.14 29.96 17.63
N TRP A 436 -4.51 28.69 17.48
CA TRP A 436 -4.33 27.70 18.53
C TRP A 436 -2.87 27.41 18.82
N LEU A 437 -2.01 27.28 17.80
CA LEU A 437 -0.56 27.13 18.00
C LEU A 437 0.01 28.26 18.86
N ARG A 438 -0.34 29.52 18.56
CA ARG A 438 0.08 30.68 19.38
C ARG A 438 -0.41 30.57 20.83
N ARG A 439 -1.67 30.17 21.05
CA ARG A 439 -2.25 30.02 22.40
C ARG A 439 -1.60 28.88 23.18
N LEU A 440 -1.40 27.72 22.56
CA LEU A 440 -0.75 26.56 23.15
C LEU A 440 0.70 26.88 23.53
N ARG A 441 1.40 27.67 22.71
CA ARG A 441 2.77 28.14 22.99
C ARG A 441 2.82 29.08 24.19
N ARG A 442 1.88 30.04 24.31
CA ARG A 442 1.78 30.90 25.51
C ARG A 442 1.51 30.10 26.78
N LYS A 443 0.74 29.01 26.67
CA LYS A 443 0.51 28.05 27.76
C LYS A 443 1.67 27.06 27.98
N GLN A 444 2.76 27.19 27.22
CA GLN A 444 3.93 26.33 27.27
C GLN A 444 3.61 24.83 27.14
N ARG A 445 2.55 24.47 26.42
CA ARG A 445 2.17 23.07 26.22
C ARG A 445 3.20 22.34 25.37
N LYS A 446 3.40 21.05 25.67
CA LYS A 446 4.27 20.15 24.93
C LYS A 446 3.51 18.90 24.50
N PHE A 447 3.88 18.36 23.35
CA PHE A 447 3.25 17.20 22.73
C PHE A 447 4.32 16.21 22.28
N ASP A 448 4.08 14.94 22.55
CA ASP A 448 4.93 13.81 22.16
C ASP A 448 4.72 13.43 20.69
N LEU A 449 3.55 13.77 20.13
CA LEU A 449 3.25 13.65 18.70
C LEU A 449 2.49 14.88 18.22
N VAL A 450 2.97 15.51 17.16
CA VAL A 450 2.25 16.56 16.43
C VAL A 450 1.96 16.09 15.01
N LEU A 451 0.69 16.08 14.64
CA LEU A 451 0.19 15.68 13.33
C LEU A 451 -0.22 16.93 12.54
N ILE A 452 0.26 17.03 11.31
CA ILE A 452 -0.04 18.12 10.39
C ILE A 452 -0.52 17.52 9.06
N ASP A 453 -1.81 17.61 8.77
CA ASP A 453 -2.42 17.13 7.51
C ASP A 453 -3.42 18.17 6.96
N PRO A 454 -2.93 19.32 6.46
CA PRO A 454 -3.79 20.41 6.04
C PRO A 454 -4.40 20.14 4.66
N PRO A 455 -5.55 20.75 4.33
CA PRO A 455 -6.03 20.77 2.96
C PRO A 455 -5.05 21.57 2.08
N THR A 456 -5.05 21.29 0.76
CA THR A 456 -4.25 22.04 -0.21
C THR A 456 -4.54 23.55 -0.18
N PHE A 457 -5.80 23.88 0.07
CA PHE A 457 -6.30 25.24 0.19
C PHE A 457 -7.33 25.33 1.30
N SER A 458 -7.22 26.34 2.15
CA SER A 458 -8.26 26.71 3.11
C SER A 458 -8.30 28.21 3.33
N THR A 459 -9.46 28.72 3.69
CA THR A 459 -9.65 30.12 4.09
C THR A 459 -10.12 30.21 5.53
N SER A 460 -9.48 31.08 6.28
CA SER A 460 -9.82 31.40 7.66
C SER A 460 -10.07 32.90 7.78
N LYS A 461 -10.98 33.29 8.68
CA LYS A 461 -11.26 34.71 8.94
C LYS A 461 -10.07 35.43 9.62
N THR A 462 -9.22 34.70 10.33
CA THR A 462 -8.11 35.26 11.12
C THR A 462 -6.78 35.19 10.41
N SER A 463 -6.43 34.03 9.85
CA SER A 463 -5.15 33.79 9.19
C SER A 463 -5.18 33.98 7.66
N GLY A 464 -6.35 34.30 7.10
CA GLY A 464 -6.53 34.54 5.67
C GLY A 464 -6.48 33.25 4.84
N VAL A 465 -5.88 33.35 3.65
CA VAL A 465 -5.78 32.24 2.68
C VAL A 465 -4.53 31.41 2.97
N PHE A 466 -4.72 30.12 3.26
CA PHE A 466 -3.65 29.13 3.37
C PHE A 466 -3.51 28.37 2.05
N ARG A 467 -2.28 28.28 1.54
CA ARG A 467 -1.89 27.44 0.40
C ARG A 467 -0.71 26.58 0.80
N VAL A 468 -0.83 25.27 0.63
CA VAL A 468 0.19 24.33 1.10
C VAL A 468 1.55 24.55 0.45
N GLU A 469 1.60 24.96 -0.83
CA GLU A 469 2.85 25.19 -1.56
C GLU A 469 3.65 26.40 -1.05
N ARG A 470 2.99 27.33 -0.35
CA ARG A 470 3.60 28.56 0.18
C ARG A 470 3.75 28.52 1.71
N ASP A 471 2.73 28.02 2.39
CA ASP A 471 2.54 28.24 3.83
C ASP A 471 2.89 27.00 4.68
N PHE A 472 3.20 25.85 4.07
CA PHE A 472 3.49 24.62 4.81
C PHE A 472 4.74 24.72 5.68
N GLY A 473 5.83 25.34 5.19
CA GLY A 473 7.03 25.59 5.99
C GLY A 473 6.72 26.44 7.23
N ARG A 474 5.91 27.51 7.09
CA ARG A 474 5.46 28.31 8.23
C ARG A 474 4.67 27.48 9.24
N LEU A 475 3.78 26.62 8.76
CA LEU A 475 2.99 25.73 9.63
C LEU A 475 3.90 24.78 10.41
N VAL A 476 4.86 24.13 9.76
CA VAL A 476 5.86 23.28 10.41
C VAL A 476 6.64 24.09 11.46
N LEU A 477 7.16 25.26 11.10
CA LEU A 477 7.94 26.12 12.00
C LEU A 477 7.21 26.46 13.30
N GLU A 478 5.91 26.79 13.22
CA GLU A 478 5.10 27.16 14.39
C GLU A 478 4.79 25.96 15.31
N THR A 479 4.89 24.72 14.80
CA THR A 479 4.69 23.52 15.63
C THR A 479 5.92 23.10 16.42
N ILE A 480 7.13 23.34 15.92
CA ILE A 480 8.38 22.84 16.52
C ILE A 480 8.51 23.23 18.00
N PRO A 481 8.22 24.48 18.42
CA PRO A 481 8.29 24.85 19.84
C PRO A 481 7.32 24.09 20.75
N LEU A 482 6.29 23.43 20.20
CA LEU A 482 5.32 22.63 20.95
C LEU A 482 5.70 21.15 21.02
N ILE A 483 6.71 20.70 20.28
CA ILE A 483 7.15 19.31 20.31
C ILE A 483 8.02 19.10 21.56
N ALA A 484 7.70 18.04 22.30
CA ALA A 484 8.52 17.56 23.42
C ALA A 484 9.90 17.13 22.91
N ASP A 485 10.92 17.16 23.77
CA ASP A 485 12.22 16.60 23.38
C ASP A 485 12.08 15.09 23.13
N GLY A 486 12.67 14.59 22.04
CA GLY A 486 12.43 13.23 21.55
C GLY A 486 11.06 13.00 20.92
N GLY A 487 10.17 14.01 20.87
CA GLY A 487 8.83 13.92 20.28
C GLY A 487 8.85 13.76 18.76
N VAL A 488 7.70 13.39 18.19
CA VAL A 488 7.56 13.09 16.77
C VAL A 488 6.69 14.13 16.06
N LEU A 489 7.16 14.60 14.91
CA LEU A 489 6.40 15.35 13.92
C LEU A 489 5.95 14.42 12.80
N PHE A 490 4.66 14.40 12.51
CA PHE A 490 4.10 13.85 11.28
C PHE A 490 3.64 14.99 10.38
N ALA A 491 4.27 15.13 9.22
CA ALA A 491 3.93 16.11 8.21
C ALA A 491 3.36 15.41 6.98
N SER A 492 2.15 15.80 6.58
CA SER A 492 1.42 15.21 5.45
C SER A 492 0.92 16.27 4.47
N CYS A 493 0.89 15.92 3.19
CA CYS A 493 0.41 16.79 2.12
C CYS A 493 -0.14 15.97 0.94
N ASN A 494 -1.32 16.32 0.45
CA ASN A 494 -1.99 15.67 -0.69
C ASN A 494 -1.98 16.49 -2.00
N ALA A 495 -1.23 17.60 -2.07
CA ALA A 495 -1.16 18.44 -3.28
C ALA A 495 -0.39 17.76 -4.42
N VAL A 496 -1.08 17.38 -5.50
CA VAL A 496 -0.49 16.65 -6.64
C VAL A 496 0.75 17.33 -7.22
N GLY A 497 0.79 18.67 -7.30
CA GLY A 497 1.93 19.42 -7.85
C GLY A 497 3.13 19.60 -6.91
N TYR A 498 3.05 19.09 -5.67
CA TYR A 498 4.12 19.22 -4.68
C TYR A 498 4.94 17.92 -4.65
N GLU A 499 6.03 17.90 -5.39
CA GLU A 499 6.90 16.73 -5.54
C GLU A 499 7.44 16.20 -4.18
N PRO A 500 7.48 14.86 -3.97
CA PRO A 500 7.93 14.26 -2.72
C PRO A 500 9.29 14.74 -2.23
N GLN A 501 10.26 14.82 -3.13
CA GLN A 501 11.62 15.24 -2.76
C GLN A 501 11.67 16.69 -2.29
N ARG A 502 10.93 17.58 -2.98
CA ARG A 502 10.83 18.99 -2.59
C ARG A 502 10.12 19.13 -1.25
N PHE A 503 9.02 18.40 -1.05
CA PHE A 503 8.29 18.36 0.22
C PHE A 503 9.20 17.96 1.39
N VAL A 504 9.97 16.89 1.25
CA VAL A 504 10.90 16.44 2.30
C VAL A 504 12.00 17.47 2.55
N GLN A 505 12.56 18.07 1.49
CA GLN A 505 13.58 19.12 1.62
C GLN A 505 13.05 20.35 2.35
N ASP A 506 11.84 20.81 2.04
CA ASP A 506 11.23 21.98 2.64
C ASP A 506 10.93 21.76 4.14
N VAL A 507 10.41 20.58 4.51
CA VAL A 507 10.14 20.23 5.91
C VAL A 507 11.44 20.13 6.71
N LEU A 508 12.42 19.34 6.24
CA LEU A 508 13.69 19.17 6.95
C LEU A 508 14.50 20.48 6.97
N GLY A 509 14.42 21.28 5.91
CA GLY A 509 15.02 22.61 5.85
C GLY A 509 14.46 23.55 6.91
N THR A 510 13.13 23.55 7.07
CA THR A 510 12.43 24.33 8.09
C THR A 510 12.82 23.89 9.50
N ILE A 511 12.93 22.58 9.75
CA ILE A 511 13.32 22.06 11.07
C ILE A 511 14.74 22.54 11.42
N ARG A 512 15.69 22.45 10.47
CA ARG A 512 17.05 22.96 10.68
C ARG A 512 17.09 24.46 10.95
N GLN A 513 16.27 25.26 10.25
CA GLN A 513 16.17 26.71 10.48
C GLN A 513 15.68 27.06 11.88
N SER A 514 14.88 26.19 12.50
CA SER A 514 14.39 26.36 13.87
C SER A 514 15.40 25.97 14.96
N GLN A 515 16.62 25.55 14.58
CA GLN A 515 17.68 25.03 15.47
C GLN A 515 17.33 23.71 16.20
N ALA A 516 16.24 23.05 15.80
CA ALA A 516 15.91 21.71 16.25
C ALA A 516 16.68 20.64 15.46
N GLU A 517 17.00 19.53 16.11
CA GLU A 517 17.71 18.40 15.51
C GLU A 517 16.73 17.37 14.94
N CYS A 518 17.05 16.82 13.76
CA CYS A 518 16.32 15.70 13.19
C CYS A 518 17.00 14.38 13.60
N LEU A 519 16.60 13.81 14.74
CA LEU A 519 17.20 12.57 15.26
C LEU A 519 16.92 11.37 14.35
N LYS A 520 15.73 11.35 13.74
CA LYS A 520 15.33 10.28 12.83
C LYS A 520 14.29 10.73 11.82
N THR A 521 14.32 10.19 10.61
CA THR A 521 13.35 10.50 9.54
C THR A 521 12.86 9.23 8.85
N HIS A 522 11.60 9.26 8.42
CA HIS A 522 11.03 8.23 7.56
C HIS A 522 9.97 8.82 6.63
N TYR A 523 10.17 8.69 5.32
CA TYR A 523 9.15 9.02 4.33
C TYR A 523 8.25 7.80 4.11
N ALA A 524 6.95 7.97 4.37
CA ALA A 524 5.94 6.97 4.12
C ALA A 524 5.17 7.34 2.83
N PRO A 525 5.28 6.53 1.75
CA PRO A 525 4.49 6.75 0.55
C PRO A 525 3.01 6.37 0.79
N GLN A 526 2.16 6.66 -0.20
CA GLN A 526 0.77 6.21 -0.18
C GLN A 526 0.66 4.67 -0.15
N PRO A 527 -0.38 4.13 0.49
CA PRO A 527 -0.52 2.69 0.69
C PRO A 527 -0.67 1.95 -0.64
N PRO A 528 -0.31 0.66 -0.74
CA PRO A 528 -0.23 -0.03 -2.02
C PRO A 528 -1.58 -0.20 -2.75
N ASP A 529 -2.73 -0.06 -2.08
CA ASP A 529 -4.05 0.01 -2.72
C ASP A 529 -4.33 1.36 -3.41
N PHE A 530 -3.38 2.30 -3.35
CA PHE A 530 -3.30 3.49 -4.18
C PHE A 530 -2.04 3.38 -5.08
N PRO A 531 -2.04 2.46 -6.07
CA PRO A 531 -0.88 2.24 -6.92
C PRO A 531 -0.54 3.47 -7.77
N THR A 532 0.74 3.65 -8.08
CA THR A 532 1.24 4.81 -8.84
C THR A 532 1.73 4.42 -10.23
N THR A 533 1.47 5.27 -11.21
CA THR A 533 2.01 5.18 -12.58
C THR A 533 2.39 6.58 -13.07
N SER A 534 3.05 6.71 -14.22
CA SER A 534 3.31 8.03 -14.81
C SER A 534 2.03 8.80 -15.12
N ALA A 535 0.94 8.10 -15.49
CA ALA A 535 -0.37 8.70 -15.75
C ALA A 535 -1.20 8.97 -14.47
N GLN A 536 -0.78 8.42 -13.33
CA GLN A 536 -1.41 8.57 -12.02
C GLN A 536 -0.30 8.66 -10.96
N PRO A 537 0.39 9.82 -10.87
CA PRO A 537 1.49 10.01 -9.92
C PRO A 537 0.98 9.97 -8.48
N ALA A 538 1.90 9.76 -7.54
CA ALA A 538 1.58 9.81 -6.12
C ALA A 538 1.08 11.22 -5.73
N HIS A 539 -0.05 11.30 -5.04
CA HIS A 539 -0.58 12.57 -4.55
C HIS A 539 -0.25 12.81 -3.08
N LEU A 540 -0.19 11.75 -2.27
CA LEU A 540 0.11 11.82 -0.85
C LEU A 540 1.62 11.80 -0.59
N LYS A 541 2.09 12.73 0.23
CA LYS A 541 3.43 12.74 0.82
C LYS A 541 3.27 12.71 2.33
N SER A 542 4.01 11.83 2.99
CA SER A 542 4.01 11.77 4.45
C SER A 542 5.44 11.60 4.96
N LEU A 543 5.84 12.48 5.87
CA LEU A 543 7.16 12.46 6.51
C LEU A 543 7.00 12.39 8.02
N TRP A 544 7.63 11.39 8.62
CA TRP A 544 7.76 11.22 10.06
C TRP A 544 9.15 11.68 10.47
N VAL A 545 9.25 12.55 11.46
CA VAL A 545 10.51 13.09 11.97
C VAL A 545 10.53 13.04 13.49
N ARG A 546 11.55 12.41 14.08
CA ARG A 546 11.83 12.53 15.51
C ARG A 546 12.67 13.78 15.74
N ILE A 547 12.21 14.64 16.63
CA ILE A 547 12.79 15.94 16.92
C ILE A 547 13.58 15.87 18.23
N GLY A 548 14.82 16.29 18.18
CA GLY A 548 15.66 16.55 19.36
C GLY A 548 15.86 18.05 19.53
N ARG A 549 16.18 18.49 20.76
CA ARG A 549 16.64 19.85 21.00
C ARG A 549 18.16 19.89 21.02
N SER A 550 18.74 20.84 20.28
CA SER A 550 20.16 21.16 20.42
C SER A 550 20.38 21.62 21.86
N THR A 551 21.25 20.92 22.59
CA THR A 551 21.69 21.27 23.95
C THR A 551 22.49 22.56 23.97
#